data_AF-A0A0D7BQW6-F1
#
_entry.id   AF-A0A0D7BQW6-F1
#
_cell.length_a   1.000
_cell.length_b   1.000
_cell.length_c   1.000
_cell.angle_alpha   90.00
_cell.angle_beta   90.00
_cell.angle_gamma   90.00
#
_symmetry.space_group_name_H-M   'P 1'
#
loop_
_entity.id
_entity.type
_entity.pdbx_description
1 polymer ?
#
loop_
_entity_poly.entity_id
_entity_poly.type
_entity_poly.pdbx_seq_one_letter_code
_entity_poly.pdbx_strand_id
1 'polypeptide(L)'
;MQSMLRRCALARPAASLTRQSAPSLASWRMQAIRTLVTKRYTEDHEFVEFDDETNIGIVGITHYAQNSLGDVVFVELPTQGTEVGAGDQIGAVESVKAASDIFAPVSGTVDQVNEALNDQPGLINKSPDVKGWLCKIKLSDPTEVSGEAADGGRVQGQVRLKREGVHRYWFNTTSTTAFVLLLHTVPEQGIF
;
A
#
# COMPACT_ATOMS: atom_id res chain seq x y z
N MET A 1 4.21 -91.93 -39.89
CA MET A 1 3.77 -91.61 -38.52
C MET A 1 4.62 -90.45 -38.05
N GLN A 2 4.10 -89.21 -38.15
CA GLN A 2 3.79 -88.33 -36.99
C GLN A 2 4.98 -88.26 -36.01
N SER A 3 5.62 -87.13 -35.70
CA SER A 3 5.14 -85.76 -35.59
C SER A 3 6.32 -84.77 -35.51
N MET A 4 6.08 -83.54 -35.97
CA MET A 4 6.35 -82.23 -35.35
C MET A 4 7.40 -82.16 -34.21
N LEU A 5 8.25 -81.13 -34.13
CA LEU A 5 7.84 -79.82 -33.61
C LEU A 5 8.89 -78.71 -33.80
N ARG A 6 8.41 -77.60 -34.36
CA ARG A 6 8.54 -76.19 -33.93
C ARG A 6 9.93 -75.58 -33.71
N ARG A 7 10.32 -74.74 -34.68
CA ARG A 7 11.23 -73.60 -34.48
C ARG A 7 10.51 -72.51 -33.68
N CYS A 8 11.03 -72.18 -32.50
CA CYS A 8 10.68 -70.97 -31.77
C CYS A 8 11.34 -69.75 -32.43
N ALA A 9 10.52 -68.83 -32.94
CA ALA A 9 10.93 -67.47 -33.27
C ALA A 9 9.92 -66.52 -32.64
N LEU A 10 10.29 -65.89 -31.52
CA LEU A 10 9.55 -64.80 -30.89
C LEU A 10 10.61 -63.79 -30.41
N ALA A 11 10.93 -62.80 -31.23
CA ALA A 11 10.35 -61.46 -31.24
C ALA A 11 10.82 -60.63 -30.03
N ARG A 12 11.75 -59.70 -30.30
CA ARG A 12 12.21 -58.67 -29.35
C ARG A 12 11.04 -57.74 -29.03
N PRO A 13 10.74 -57.42 -27.76
CA PRO A 13 9.77 -56.38 -27.47
C PRO A 13 10.40 -55.02 -27.83
N ALA A 14 9.78 -54.30 -28.77
CA ALA A 14 10.06 -52.89 -28.98
C ALA A 14 9.47 -52.13 -27.79
N ALA A 15 10.33 -51.60 -26.92
CA ALA A 15 9.92 -50.72 -25.84
C ALA A 15 9.31 -49.45 -26.44
N SER A 16 7.99 -49.32 -26.41
CA SER A 16 7.30 -48.10 -26.78
C SER A 16 7.58 -47.04 -25.73
N LEU A 17 8.51 -46.13 -26.04
CA LEU A 17 8.70 -44.91 -25.28
C LEU A 17 7.44 -44.06 -25.45
N THR A 18 6.49 -44.20 -24.54
CA THR A 18 5.42 -43.21 -24.38
C THR A 18 6.09 -41.88 -24.03
N ARG A 19 6.15 -40.99 -25.03
CA ARG A 19 6.58 -39.60 -24.90
C ARG A 19 5.68 -38.93 -23.88
N GLN A 20 6.12 -38.87 -22.64
CA GLN A 20 5.45 -38.06 -21.62
C GLN A 20 5.55 -36.61 -22.07
N SER A 21 4.42 -36.01 -22.41
CA SER A 21 4.32 -34.59 -22.70
C SER A 21 4.64 -33.83 -21.43
N ALA A 22 5.76 -33.12 -21.43
CA ALA A 22 6.10 -32.17 -20.37
C ALA A 22 4.93 -31.20 -20.16
N PRO A 23 4.57 -30.87 -18.90
CA PRO A 23 3.55 -29.87 -18.66
C PRO A 23 3.98 -28.56 -19.33
N SER A 24 3.09 -27.96 -20.11
CA SER A 24 3.35 -26.68 -20.74
C SER A 24 3.72 -25.67 -19.66
N LEU A 25 4.87 -25.02 -19.80
CA LEU A 25 5.34 -23.89 -18.98
C LEU A 25 4.42 -22.65 -19.02
N ALA A 26 3.19 -22.80 -19.53
CA ALA A 26 2.29 -21.73 -19.92
C ALA A 26 1.44 -21.15 -18.78
N SER A 27 1.47 -21.69 -17.55
CA SER A 27 0.58 -21.21 -16.47
C SER A 27 1.25 -20.51 -15.30
N TRP A 28 2.58 -20.34 -15.31
CA TRP A 28 3.26 -19.53 -14.30
C TRP A 28 3.63 -18.16 -14.86
N ARG A 29 2.64 -17.45 -15.40
CA ARG A 29 2.68 -15.99 -15.35
C ARG A 29 2.40 -15.63 -13.89
N MET A 30 3.44 -15.66 -13.04
CA MET A 30 3.43 -14.76 -11.90
C MET A 30 3.30 -13.37 -12.51
N GLN A 31 2.09 -12.82 -12.50
CA GLN A 31 1.96 -11.38 -12.56
C GLN A 31 2.73 -10.88 -11.35
N ALA A 32 3.93 -10.35 -11.57
CA ALA A 32 4.58 -9.52 -10.59
C ALA A 32 3.68 -8.28 -10.44
N ILE A 33 2.68 -8.37 -9.57
CA ILE A 33 1.73 -7.29 -9.35
C ILE A 33 2.52 -6.21 -8.63
N ARG A 34 2.76 -5.11 -9.33
CA ARG A 34 3.34 -3.92 -8.74
C ARG A 34 2.19 -3.20 -8.06
N THR A 35 1.91 -3.53 -6.80
CA THR A 35 1.00 -2.71 -5.95
C THR A 35 1.53 -1.28 -5.95
N LEU A 36 0.69 -0.33 -6.35
CA LEU A 36 1.02 1.08 -6.32
C LEU A 36 0.22 1.72 -5.18
N VAL A 37 0.87 1.80 -4.03
CA VAL A 37 0.29 2.53 -2.91
C VAL A 37 0.46 4.03 -3.16
N THR A 38 -0.65 4.76 -3.17
CA THR A 38 -0.66 6.20 -3.40
C THR A 38 -1.07 6.92 -2.13
N LYS A 39 -0.20 7.75 -1.58
CA LYS A 39 -0.50 8.59 -0.42
C LYS A 39 -0.80 10.03 -0.86
N ARG A 40 -1.94 10.56 -0.43
CA ARG A 40 -2.39 11.93 -0.64
C ARG A 40 -2.66 12.60 0.71
N TYR A 41 -2.62 13.93 0.71
CA TYR A 41 -2.89 14.75 1.89
C TYR A 41 -3.94 15.80 1.57
N THR A 42 -4.69 16.24 2.56
CA THR A 42 -5.64 17.35 2.44
C THR A 42 -5.03 18.64 2.97
N GLU A 43 -5.67 19.78 2.68
CA GLU A 43 -5.34 21.07 3.30
C GLU A 43 -5.55 21.06 4.82
N ASP A 44 -6.54 20.30 5.27
CA ASP A 44 -6.95 20.17 6.68
C ASP A 44 -6.09 19.15 7.47
N HIS A 45 -4.98 18.70 6.87
CA HIS A 45 -3.95 17.84 7.48
C HIS A 45 -4.37 16.39 7.77
N GLU A 46 -5.34 15.87 7.04
CA GLU A 46 -5.61 14.45 6.87
C GLU A 46 -4.76 13.82 5.76
N PHE A 47 -4.70 12.50 5.76
CA PHE A 47 -4.13 11.73 4.66
C PHE A 47 -5.04 10.58 4.24
N VAL A 48 -4.88 10.16 2.99
CA VAL A 48 -5.36 8.87 2.49
C VAL A 48 -4.21 8.10 1.86
N GLU A 49 -3.99 6.88 2.31
CA GLU A 49 -3.06 5.92 1.71
C GLU A 49 -3.86 4.84 0.98
N PHE A 50 -3.90 4.92 -0.35
CA PHE A 50 -4.73 4.10 -1.22
C PHE A 50 -3.93 2.94 -1.83
N ASP A 51 -4.48 1.73 -1.72
CA ASP A 51 -3.97 0.52 -2.37
C ASP A 51 -4.89 0.16 -3.57
N ASP A 52 -4.33 0.25 -4.78
CA ASP A 52 -5.04 0.08 -6.05
C ASP A 52 -5.50 -1.36 -6.31
N GLU A 53 -4.87 -2.36 -5.68
CA GLU A 53 -5.30 -3.77 -5.80
C GLU A 53 -6.53 -4.06 -4.96
N THR A 54 -6.59 -3.48 -3.76
CA THR A 54 -7.70 -3.73 -2.81
C THR A 54 -8.83 -2.73 -2.92
N ASN A 55 -8.58 -1.57 -3.57
CA ASN A 55 -9.46 -0.42 -3.60
C ASN A 55 -9.77 0.14 -2.19
N ILE A 56 -8.83 0.02 -1.27
CA ILE A 56 -8.95 0.48 0.12
C ILE A 56 -8.03 1.68 0.34
N GLY A 57 -8.60 2.76 0.86
CA GLY A 57 -7.89 3.93 1.38
C GLY A 57 -7.82 3.91 2.90
N ILE A 58 -6.62 3.95 3.46
CA ILE A 58 -6.39 4.12 4.90
C ILE A 58 -6.37 5.61 5.19
N VAL A 59 -7.25 6.07 6.09
CA VAL A 59 -7.39 7.47 6.46
C VAL A 59 -6.85 7.72 7.87
N GLY A 60 -6.17 8.85 8.04
CA GLY A 60 -5.67 9.32 9.34
C GLY A 60 -5.25 10.78 9.30
N ILE A 61 -4.66 11.27 10.39
CA ILE A 61 -4.13 12.64 10.46
C ILE A 61 -2.60 12.65 10.34
N THR A 62 -2.05 13.75 9.83
CA THR A 62 -0.59 13.88 9.67
C THR A 62 0.14 14.07 11.00
N HIS A 63 1.45 13.86 10.98
CA HIS A 63 2.33 14.22 12.11
C HIS A 63 2.23 15.70 12.50
N TYR A 64 1.96 16.60 11.55
CA TYR A 64 1.78 18.02 11.84
C TYR A 64 0.49 18.27 12.63
N ALA A 65 -0.62 17.64 12.23
CA ALA A 65 -1.91 17.78 12.90
C ALA A 65 -1.82 17.33 14.37
N GLN A 66 -1.31 16.12 14.63
CA GLN A 66 -1.22 15.61 16.01
C GLN A 66 -0.34 16.50 16.91
N ASN A 67 0.75 17.06 16.36
CA ASN A 67 1.65 17.92 17.14
C ASN A 67 0.98 19.26 17.48
N SER A 68 0.12 19.76 16.57
CA SER A 68 -0.63 21.00 16.78
C SER A 68 -1.77 20.81 17.79
N LEU A 69 -2.40 19.63 17.81
CA LEU A 69 -3.41 19.25 18.81
C LEU A 69 -2.78 19.09 20.21
N GLY A 70 -1.56 18.55 20.29
CA GLY A 70 -0.93 18.14 21.55
C GLY A 70 -1.42 16.76 22.00
N ASP A 71 -1.42 16.49 23.31
CA ASP A 71 -1.73 15.17 23.86
C ASP A 71 -3.20 14.80 23.64
N VAL A 72 -3.44 13.86 22.72
CA VAL A 72 -4.78 13.39 22.34
C VAL A 72 -5.35 12.52 23.46
N VAL A 73 -6.59 12.83 23.86
CA VAL A 73 -7.29 12.16 24.96
C VAL A 73 -8.57 11.48 24.50
N PHE A 74 -9.11 11.85 23.33
CA PHE A 74 -10.32 11.25 22.79
C PHE A 74 -10.31 11.28 21.25
N VAL A 75 -10.93 10.26 20.65
CA VAL A 75 -11.11 10.14 19.21
C VAL A 75 -12.54 9.66 18.96
N GLU A 76 -13.30 10.43 18.18
CA GLU A 76 -14.57 10.01 17.63
C GLU A 76 -14.32 9.34 16.27
N LEU A 77 -14.71 8.06 16.16
CA LEU A 77 -14.55 7.26 14.96
C LEU A 77 -15.88 7.17 14.18
N PRO A 78 -15.83 7.04 12.85
CA PRO A 78 -17.04 6.81 12.06
C PRO A 78 -17.67 5.44 12.40
N THR A 79 -18.91 5.24 11.97
CA THR A 79 -19.55 3.91 12.05
C THR A 79 -19.18 3.05 10.85
N GLN A 80 -18.73 1.82 11.08
CA GLN A 80 -18.45 0.86 10.01
C GLN A 80 -19.70 0.62 9.14
N GLY A 81 -19.53 0.58 7.83
CA GLY A 81 -20.59 0.42 6.84
C GLY A 81 -21.28 1.72 6.41
N THR A 82 -20.90 2.87 6.99
CA THR A 82 -21.45 4.17 6.60
C THR A 82 -20.92 4.60 5.24
N GLU A 83 -21.80 5.12 4.38
CA GLU A 83 -21.42 5.80 3.14
C GLU A 83 -21.06 7.26 3.45
N VAL A 84 -19.93 7.72 2.90
CA VAL A 84 -19.39 9.06 3.10
C VAL A 84 -18.97 9.65 1.76
N GLY A 85 -19.25 10.93 1.55
CA GLY A 85 -18.73 11.72 0.44
C GLY A 85 -17.40 12.39 0.80
N ALA A 86 -16.59 12.71 -0.20
CA ALA A 86 -15.40 13.54 -0.01
C ALA A 86 -15.79 14.90 0.60
N GLY A 87 -15.14 15.24 1.73
CA GLY A 87 -15.43 16.44 2.51
C GLY A 87 -16.50 16.28 3.59
N ASP A 88 -17.17 15.11 3.69
CA ASP A 88 -18.09 14.85 4.80
C ASP A 88 -17.32 14.68 6.11
N GLN A 89 -17.90 15.13 7.23
CA GLN A 89 -17.33 14.88 8.54
C GLN A 89 -17.49 13.40 8.91
N ILE A 90 -16.38 12.75 9.27
CA ILE A 90 -16.34 11.31 9.61
C ILE A 90 -16.00 11.07 11.08
N GLY A 91 -15.59 12.11 11.81
CA GLY A 91 -15.25 12.01 13.23
C GLY A 91 -14.58 13.28 13.75
N ALA A 92 -13.89 13.15 14.87
CA ALA A 92 -13.18 14.24 15.54
C ALA A 92 -12.02 13.69 16.37
N VAL A 93 -10.99 14.52 16.59
CA VAL A 93 -9.87 14.23 17.50
C VAL A 93 -9.77 15.34 18.53
N GLU A 94 -9.76 14.96 19.80
CA GLU A 94 -9.70 15.90 20.92
C GLU A 94 -8.46 15.69 21.79
N SER A 95 -7.89 16.80 22.23
CA SER A 95 -6.79 16.88 23.17
C SER A 95 -7.20 17.69 24.41
N VAL A 96 -6.30 17.81 25.36
CA VAL A 96 -6.49 18.72 26.53
C VAL A 96 -6.51 20.20 26.12
N LYS A 97 -6.12 20.54 24.89
CA LYS A 97 -5.91 21.92 24.42
C LYS A 97 -6.82 22.33 23.27
N ALA A 98 -7.25 21.38 22.44
CA ALA A 98 -7.97 21.65 21.21
C ALA A 98 -8.85 20.46 20.82
N ALA A 99 -9.81 20.71 19.94
CA ALA A 99 -10.59 19.71 19.23
C ALA A 99 -10.56 20.04 17.74
N SER A 100 -10.50 19.03 16.90
CA SER A 100 -10.60 19.19 15.44
C SER A 100 -11.54 18.14 14.88
N ASP A 101 -12.47 18.59 14.06
CA ASP A 101 -13.25 17.71 13.20
C ASP A 101 -12.34 17.06 12.15
N ILE A 102 -12.70 15.85 11.72
CA ILE A 102 -12.00 15.09 10.68
C ILE A 102 -12.93 14.90 9.51
N PHE A 103 -12.46 15.26 8.31
CA PHE A 103 -13.22 15.14 7.08
C PHE A 103 -12.74 13.98 6.21
N ALA A 104 -13.66 13.37 5.45
CA ALA A 104 -13.33 12.30 4.53
C ALA A 104 -12.50 12.87 3.36
N PRO A 105 -11.27 12.36 3.11
CA PRO A 105 -10.48 12.84 1.98
C PRO A 105 -11.01 12.32 0.63
N VAL A 106 -11.82 11.26 0.65
CA VAL A 106 -12.38 10.56 -0.52
C VAL A 106 -13.77 10.02 -0.20
N SER A 107 -14.57 9.83 -1.25
CA SER A 107 -15.90 9.25 -1.20
C SER A 107 -15.84 7.72 -1.16
N GLY A 108 -16.69 7.07 -0.35
CA GLY A 108 -16.71 5.62 -0.25
C GLY A 108 -17.58 5.09 0.89
N THR A 109 -17.34 3.82 1.23
CA THR A 109 -17.96 3.15 2.38
C THR A 109 -16.90 2.83 3.42
N VAL A 110 -17.16 3.12 4.68
CA VAL A 110 -16.26 2.79 5.80
C VAL A 110 -16.19 1.27 5.95
N ASP A 111 -15.07 0.68 5.55
CA ASP A 111 -14.83 -0.77 5.57
C ASP A 111 -14.37 -1.25 6.96
N GLN A 112 -13.52 -0.48 7.64
CA GLN A 112 -12.98 -0.84 8.95
C GLN A 112 -12.68 0.43 9.77
N VAL A 113 -12.78 0.33 11.09
CA VAL A 113 -12.40 1.39 12.03
C VAL A 113 -11.37 0.89 13.04
N ASN A 114 -10.53 1.78 13.54
CA ASN A 114 -9.47 1.44 14.49
C ASN A 114 -9.99 1.51 15.94
N GLU A 115 -10.72 0.49 16.36
CA GLU A 115 -11.33 0.42 17.71
C GLU A 115 -10.30 0.55 18.85
N ALA A 116 -9.03 0.26 18.60
CA ALA A 116 -7.97 0.42 19.59
C ALA A 116 -7.80 1.88 20.07
N LEU A 117 -8.25 2.87 19.29
CA LEU A 117 -8.19 4.27 19.66
C LEU A 117 -9.19 4.66 20.77
N ASN A 118 -10.23 3.84 21.01
CA ASN A 118 -11.15 4.04 22.14
C ASN A 118 -10.42 3.87 23.48
N ASP A 119 -9.52 2.87 23.55
CA ASP A 119 -8.75 2.58 24.76
C ASP A 119 -7.38 3.29 24.77
N GLN A 120 -6.82 3.58 23.59
CA GLN A 120 -5.45 4.09 23.42
C GLN A 120 -5.39 5.28 22.44
N PRO A 121 -6.05 6.42 22.75
CA PRO A 121 -6.07 7.59 21.87
C PRO A 121 -4.67 8.17 21.60
N GLY A 122 -3.73 8.01 22.54
CA GLY A 122 -2.34 8.46 22.40
C GLY A 122 -1.53 7.73 21.29
N LEU A 123 -2.09 6.71 20.63
CA LEU A 123 -1.50 6.15 19.41
C LEU A 123 -1.44 7.18 18.28
N ILE A 124 -2.37 8.13 18.24
CA ILE A 124 -2.38 9.26 17.30
C ILE A 124 -1.08 10.07 17.42
N ASN A 125 -0.65 10.38 18.65
CA ASN A 125 0.59 11.11 18.86
C ASN A 125 1.84 10.28 18.56
N LYS A 126 1.85 9.00 18.95
CA LYS A 126 3.04 8.12 18.84
C LYS A 126 3.32 7.63 17.43
N SER A 127 2.28 7.36 16.65
CA SER A 127 2.40 6.68 15.37
C SER A 127 1.20 7.00 14.45
N PRO A 128 1.02 8.29 14.07
CA PRO A 128 -0.16 8.75 13.33
C PRO A 128 -0.38 7.99 12.03
N ASP A 129 0.69 7.72 11.28
CA ASP A 129 0.61 7.08 9.96
C ASP A 129 0.49 5.55 9.99
N VAL A 130 0.78 4.89 11.13
CA VAL A 130 0.89 3.41 11.18
C VAL A 130 -0.09 2.78 12.17
N LYS A 131 -0.08 3.22 13.43
CA LYS A 131 -0.99 2.68 14.46
C LYS A 131 -2.15 3.63 14.78
N GLY A 132 -2.03 4.90 14.41
CA GLY A 132 -3.03 5.95 14.60
C GLY A 132 -3.91 6.20 13.37
N TRP A 133 -4.04 5.23 12.47
CA TRP A 133 -5.03 5.31 11.40
C TRP A 133 -6.44 5.32 12.02
N LEU A 134 -7.38 6.08 11.45
CA LEU A 134 -8.72 6.27 11.99
C LEU A 134 -9.69 5.23 11.42
N CYS A 135 -9.76 5.17 10.09
CA CYS A 135 -10.63 4.24 9.39
C CYS A 135 -10.02 3.81 8.05
N LYS A 136 -10.61 2.77 7.46
CA LYS A 136 -10.38 2.33 6.09
C LYS A 136 -11.66 2.56 5.31
N ILE A 137 -11.53 3.20 4.16
CA ILE A 137 -12.63 3.49 3.26
C ILE A 137 -12.43 2.65 2.01
N LYS A 138 -13.47 1.94 1.59
CA LYS A 138 -13.54 1.36 0.25
C LYS A 138 -14.04 2.43 -0.69
N LEU A 139 -13.18 2.88 -1.62
CA LEU A 139 -13.48 4.04 -2.46
C LEU A 139 -14.58 3.74 -3.47
N SER A 140 -15.52 4.68 -3.62
CA SER A 140 -16.54 4.64 -4.67
C SER A 140 -15.95 5.06 -6.03
N ASP A 141 -15.03 6.03 -6.03
CA ASP A 141 -14.35 6.51 -7.22
C ASP A 141 -12.82 6.61 -6.99
N PRO A 142 -12.00 5.70 -7.56
CA PRO A 142 -10.55 5.73 -7.42
C PRO A 142 -9.87 6.96 -8.05
N THR A 143 -10.56 7.68 -8.95
CA THR A 143 -9.98 8.84 -9.65
C THR A 143 -9.79 10.05 -8.73
N GLU A 144 -10.52 10.09 -7.62
CA GLU A 144 -10.35 11.10 -6.56
C GLU A 144 -8.92 11.10 -5.99
N VAL A 145 -8.26 9.93 -5.94
CA VAL A 145 -6.88 9.80 -5.43
C VAL A 145 -5.84 10.02 -6.52
N SER A 146 -6.17 9.80 -7.80
CA SER A 146 -5.22 9.99 -8.91
C SER A 146 -5.02 11.45 -9.29
N GLY A 147 -5.85 12.37 -8.80
CA GLY A 147 -5.75 13.81 -9.08
C GLY A 147 -6.35 14.22 -10.43
N GLU A 148 -7.17 13.36 -11.02
CA GLU A 148 -8.01 13.66 -12.20
C GLU A 148 -9.48 13.80 -11.80
N ALA A 149 -9.74 14.26 -10.58
CA ALA A 149 -11.09 14.62 -10.17
C ALA A 149 -11.53 15.90 -10.90
N ALA A 150 -12.67 15.82 -11.59
CA ALA A 150 -13.23 16.88 -12.42
C ALA A 150 -13.81 18.06 -11.63
N ASP A 151 -13.82 18.00 -10.29
CA ASP A 151 -14.39 19.05 -9.44
C ASP A 151 -13.71 19.04 -8.06
N GLY A 152 -12.94 20.08 -7.75
CA GLY A 152 -12.64 20.56 -6.39
C GLY A 152 -11.98 19.65 -5.34
N GLY A 153 -11.49 18.45 -5.67
CA GLY A 153 -10.94 17.50 -4.69
C GLY A 153 -9.78 18.08 -3.85
N ARG A 154 -9.98 18.19 -2.52
CA ARG A 154 -9.09 18.84 -1.52
C ARG A 154 -7.72 18.18 -1.32
N VAL A 155 -7.40 17.12 -2.07
CA VAL A 155 -6.18 16.33 -1.91
C VAL A 155 -4.99 16.94 -2.62
N GLN A 156 -4.19 17.72 -1.89
CA GLN A 156 -2.95 18.32 -2.35
C GLN A 156 -1.73 17.42 -2.08
N GLY A 157 -0.91 17.21 -3.11
CA GLY A 157 0.36 16.47 -3.00
C GLY A 157 0.22 14.95 -3.08
N GLN A 158 1.12 14.32 -3.81
CA GLN A 158 1.14 12.87 -4.03
C GLN A 158 2.51 12.29 -3.72
N VAL A 159 2.55 11.27 -2.86
CA VAL A 159 3.71 10.40 -2.69
C VAL A 159 3.35 9.03 -3.22
N ARG A 160 4.03 8.59 -4.28
CA ARG A 160 3.85 7.27 -4.88
C ARG A 160 4.81 6.28 -4.23
N LEU A 161 4.28 5.39 -3.41
CA LEU A 161 5.05 4.37 -2.73
C LEU A 161 4.99 3.08 -3.56
N LYS A 162 6.14 2.65 -4.07
CA LYS A 162 6.24 1.29 -4.61
C LYS A 162 6.40 0.35 -3.43
N ARG A 163 5.54 -0.66 -3.29
CA ARG A 163 5.81 -1.80 -2.40
C ARG A 163 6.93 -2.65 -2.98
N GLU A 164 8.15 -2.14 -2.93
CA GLU A 164 9.37 -2.90 -3.17
C GLU A 164 9.88 -3.36 -1.80
N GLY A 165 10.11 -4.67 -1.64
CA GLY A 165 10.71 -5.20 -0.42
C GLY A 165 12.05 -4.50 -0.15
N VAL A 166 12.12 -3.78 0.98
CA VAL A 166 13.30 -3.19 1.64
C VAL A 166 14.35 -2.56 0.69
N HIS A 167 14.42 -1.22 0.63
CA HIS A 167 15.63 -0.39 0.81
C HIS A 167 15.30 1.11 0.56
N ARG A 168 15.88 2.01 1.37
CA ARG A 168 15.77 3.50 1.27
C ARG A 168 16.26 4.00 -0.10
N TYR A 169 15.76 5.16 -0.57
CA TYR A 169 16.52 6.41 -0.76
C TYR A 169 15.58 7.58 -1.11
N TRP A 170 16.02 8.80 -0.75
CA TRP A 170 15.31 10.08 -0.81
C TRP A 170 15.77 10.93 -2.03
N PHE A 171 14.95 11.93 -2.39
CA PHE A 171 15.11 13.02 -3.38
C PHE A 171 14.82 12.73 -4.86
N ASN A 172 13.85 13.47 -5.42
CA ASN A 172 13.88 13.92 -6.81
C ASN A 172 13.96 15.45 -6.80
N THR A 173 15.06 16.02 -7.29
CA THR A 173 15.06 17.40 -7.80
C THR A 173 15.36 17.33 -9.29
N THR A 174 14.38 17.73 -10.09
CA THR A 174 14.55 18.01 -11.52
C THR A 174 15.28 19.34 -11.66
N SER A 175 16.61 19.30 -11.77
CA SER A 175 17.33 20.38 -12.45
C SER A 175 18.58 19.84 -13.12
N THR A 176 18.52 19.82 -14.46
CA THR A 176 19.62 19.48 -15.34
C THR A 176 20.62 20.61 -15.33
N THR A 177 21.64 20.55 -14.47
CA THR A 177 22.92 21.22 -14.73
C THR A 177 24.02 20.37 -14.12
N ALA A 178 24.72 19.64 -14.98
CA ALA A 178 25.93 18.92 -14.62
C ALA A 178 27.03 19.93 -14.29
N PHE A 179 27.70 19.75 -13.15
CA PHE A 179 29.06 20.23 -12.95
C PHE A 179 29.91 19.08 -12.39
N VAL A 180 30.95 18.75 -13.15
CA VAL A 180 32.00 17.76 -12.86
C VAL A 180 33.04 18.40 -11.94
N LEU A 181 33.55 17.62 -10.98
CA LEU A 181 34.86 17.64 -10.26
C LEU A 181 34.59 17.22 -8.80
N LEU A 182 35.37 16.42 -8.10
CA LEU A 182 36.66 15.77 -8.31
C LEU A 182 36.75 14.71 -7.20
N LEU A 183 37.23 13.51 -7.53
CA LEU A 183 37.67 12.51 -6.57
C LEU A 183 38.73 13.12 -5.63
N HIS A 184 38.52 13.06 -4.32
CA HIS A 184 39.63 12.93 -3.39
C HIS A 184 39.25 12.04 -2.21
N THR A 185 39.92 10.90 -2.18
CA THR A 185 40.09 9.96 -1.08
C THR A 185 40.46 10.67 0.21
N VAL A 186 39.80 10.33 1.32
CA VAL A 186 40.29 10.62 2.68
C VAL A 186 40.34 9.30 3.45
N PRO A 187 41.50 8.89 4.01
CA PRO A 187 41.66 7.65 4.75
C PRO A 187 41.26 7.80 6.23
N GLU A 188 40.98 6.66 6.85
CA GLU A 188 40.90 6.47 8.30
C GLU A 188 42.15 6.96 9.03
N GLN A 189 41.96 7.60 10.19
CA GLN A 189 42.71 7.61 11.46
C GLN A 189 42.25 8.89 12.19
N GLY A 190 42.01 9.01 13.50
CA GLY A 190 42.27 8.23 14.69
C GLY A 190 42.10 9.21 15.87
N ILE A 191 41.53 8.70 16.98
CA ILE A 191 41.86 8.97 18.39
C ILE A 191 42.52 10.33 18.73
N PHE A 192 41.84 11.15 19.53
CA PHE A 192 42.25 11.60 20.87
C PHE A 192 41.04 12.08 21.67
#